data_AF-A0A483LIW4-F1
#
_entry.id   AF-A0A483LIW4-F1
#
_cell.length_a   1.000
_cell.length_b   1.000
_cell.length_c   1.000
_cell.angle_alpha   90.00
_cell.angle_beta   90.00
_cell.angle_gamma   90.00
#
_symmetry.space_group_name_H-M   'P 1'
#
loop_
_entity.id
_entity.type
_entity.pdbx_description
1 polymer ?
#
loop_
_entity_poly.entity_id
_entity_poly.type
_entity_poly.pdbx_seq_one_letter_code
_entity_poly.pdbx_strand_id
1 'polypeptide(L)'
;MINNISIHNFKSLNTSDPIEMGSCLFLCGPNSSGKSSFIQAILMIAQTFSRNYKDGRVVLNGGFIKLGVFENILSYSTDSNEILISFELFPENEFLKKNGIQKIYLEFSFGAIDSDVDKRQYNPELNRVKVIAFSNNGGLANLNHKLSFEVEKSSLIRLDLYGEDIADLEKVYPGYVFTGVSKFDGIIPDSYTHL
;
A
#
# COMPACT_ATOMS: atom_id res chain seq x y z
N MET A 1 7.36 -10.70 6.25
CA MET A 1 6.43 -11.28 5.24
C MET A 1 5.07 -10.59 5.22
N ILE A 2 4.31 -10.68 4.10
CA ILE A 2 2.86 -10.35 4.05
C ILE A 2 2.11 -11.42 4.84
N ASN A 3 1.22 -11.01 5.75
CA ASN A 3 0.43 -11.87 6.62
C ASN A 3 -1.03 -12.00 6.19
N ASN A 4 -1.62 -10.92 5.66
CA ASN A 4 -2.93 -10.98 5.04
C ASN A 4 -3.03 -9.92 3.95
N ILE A 5 -4.01 -10.09 3.08
CA ILE A 5 -4.29 -9.18 1.98
C ILE A 5 -5.80 -9.06 1.75
N SER A 6 -6.27 -7.85 1.52
CA SER A 6 -7.62 -7.55 1.04
C SER A 6 -7.52 -6.86 -0.31
N ILE A 7 -8.38 -7.26 -1.25
CA ILE A 7 -8.39 -6.76 -2.62
C ILE A 7 -9.83 -6.50 -3.02
N HIS A 8 -10.11 -5.27 -3.40
CA HIS A 8 -11.43 -4.84 -3.85
C HIS A 8 -11.36 -4.27 -5.25
N ASN A 9 -12.36 -4.61 -6.05
CA ASN A 9 -12.56 -4.11 -7.41
C ASN A 9 -11.45 -4.47 -8.42
N PHE A 10 -10.68 -5.54 -8.18
CA PHE A 10 -9.64 -6.02 -9.11
C PHE A 10 -10.12 -7.27 -9.86
N LYS A 11 -10.49 -7.14 -11.13
CA LYS A 11 -11.08 -8.22 -11.94
C LYS A 11 -12.24 -8.89 -11.19
N SER A 12 -12.18 -10.19 -10.96
CA SER A 12 -13.19 -10.93 -10.19
C SER A 12 -12.95 -10.93 -8.67
N LEU A 13 -11.93 -10.21 -8.17
CA LEU A 13 -11.63 -10.16 -6.74
C LEU A 13 -12.41 -9.03 -6.06
N ASN A 14 -13.15 -9.43 -5.04
CA ASN A 14 -13.72 -8.54 -4.05
C ASN A 14 -13.76 -9.29 -2.72
N THR A 15 -12.74 -9.11 -1.90
CA THR A 15 -12.60 -9.84 -0.63
C THR A 15 -13.64 -9.35 0.39
N SER A 16 -14.47 -10.24 0.94
CA SER A 16 -15.30 -9.89 2.10
C SER A 16 -14.46 -9.74 3.37
N ASP A 17 -13.45 -10.62 3.48
CA ASP A 17 -12.55 -10.74 4.62
C ASP A 17 -11.10 -10.83 4.11
N PRO A 18 -10.09 -10.37 4.89
CA PRO A 18 -8.69 -10.49 4.52
C PRO A 18 -8.28 -11.94 4.29
N ILE A 19 -7.56 -12.20 3.21
CA ILE A 19 -7.00 -13.52 2.88
C ILE A 19 -5.71 -13.69 3.68
N GLU A 20 -5.67 -14.66 4.58
CA GLU A 20 -4.47 -15.00 5.35
C GLU A 20 -3.39 -15.64 4.47
N MET A 21 -2.20 -15.05 4.53
CA MET A 21 -0.98 -15.54 3.91
C MET A 21 -0.24 -16.43 4.93
N GLY A 22 -0.66 -17.68 5.03
CA GLY A 22 0.07 -18.69 5.78
C GLY A 22 1.44 -19.01 5.17
N SER A 23 2.22 -19.87 5.82
CA SER A 23 3.52 -20.35 5.29
C SER A 23 3.38 -21.12 3.97
N CYS A 24 2.19 -21.64 3.67
CA CYS A 24 1.83 -22.26 2.40
C CYS A 24 0.35 -21.97 2.10
N LEU A 25 0.08 -21.23 1.01
CA LEU A 25 -1.27 -20.87 0.58
C LEU A 25 -1.68 -21.71 -0.64
N PHE A 26 -2.75 -22.48 -0.51
CA PHE A 26 -3.34 -23.24 -1.61
C PHE A 26 -4.53 -22.50 -2.21
N LEU A 27 -4.43 -22.13 -3.49
CA LEU A 27 -5.52 -21.50 -4.23
C LEU A 27 -6.33 -22.57 -4.97
N CYS A 28 -7.47 -22.96 -4.40
CA CYS A 28 -8.37 -23.97 -4.94
C CYS A 28 -9.73 -23.37 -5.33
N GLY A 29 -10.35 -23.87 -6.39
CA GLY A 29 -11.69 -23.45 -6.81
C GLY A 29 -11.93 -23.61 -8.32
N PRO A 30 -13.18 -23.42 -8.81
CA PRO A 30 -13.52 -23.53 -10.22
C PRO A 30 -12.76 -22.55 -11.12
N ASN A 31 -12.74 -22.79 -12.44
CA ASN A 31 -12.21 -21.80 -13.37
C ASN A 31 -12.92 -20.45 -13.20
N SER A 32 -12.16 -19.37 -13.40
CA SER A 32 -12.63 -18.00 -13.22
C SER A 32 -13.00 -17.58 -11.78
N SER A 33 -12.74 -18.43 -10.77
CA SER A 33 -12.97 -18.10 -9.35
C SER A 33 -12.02 -17.05 -8.75
N GLY A 34 -11.20 -16.36 -9.56
CA GLY A 34 -10.29 -15.32 -9.10
C GLY A 34 -8.87 -15.75 -8.72
N LYS A 35 -8.53 -17.05 -8.75
CA LYS A 35 -7.17 -17.54 -8.41
C LYS A 35 -6.06 -16.86 -9.22
N SER A 36 -6.21 -16.80 -10.54
CA SER A 36 -5.22 -16.15 -11.40
C SER A 36 -5.19 -14.63 -11.17
N SER A 37 -6.36 -14.02 -10.93
CA SER A 37 -6.47 -12.60 -10.58
C SER A 37 -5.71 -12.29 -9.29
N PHE A 38 -5.75 -13.19 -8.31
CA PHE A 38 -5.06 -13.02 -7.03
C PHE A 38 -3.54 -13.02 -7.20
N ILE A 39 -3.02 -14.00 -7.94
CA ILE A 39 -1.59 -14.04 -8.29
C ILE A 39 -1.18 -12.78 -9.06
N GLN A 40 -2.01 -12.35 -10.01
CA GLN A 40 -1.78 -11.13 -10.79
C GLN A 40 -1.71 -9.88 -9.93
N ALA A 41 -2.58 -9.74 -8.92
CA ALA A 41 -2.55 -8.64 -7.97
C ALA A 41 -1.25 -8.64 -7.15
N ILE A 42 -0.81 -9.80 -6.64
CA ILE A 42 0.47 -9.94 -5.92
C ILE A 42 1.65 -9.53 -6.80
N LEU A 43 1.71 -9.99 -8.05
CA LEU A 43 2.79 -9.65 -8.98
C LEU A 43 2.80 -8.15 -9.32
N MET A 44 1.62 -7.54 -9.44
CA MET A 44 1.48 -6.10 -9.65
C MET A 44 1.98 -5.30 -8.44
N ILE A 45 1.61 -5.69 -7.22
CA ILE A 45 2.10 -5.09 -5.97
C ILE A 45 3.63 -5.19 -5.93
N ALA A 46 4.17 -6.39 -6.15
CA ALA A 46 5.60 -6.63 -6.13
C ALA A 46 6.34 -5.72 -7.13
N GLN A 47 5.91 -5.62 -8.39
CA GLN A 47 6.61 -4.78 -9.37
C GLN A 47 6.43 -3.27 -9.12
N THR A 48 5.32 -2.86 -8.51
CA THR A 48 5.04 -1.47 -8.17
C THR A 48 5.94 -0.99 -7.02
N PHE A 49 6.09 -1.80 -5.97
CA PHE A 49 6.87 -1.42 -4.78
C PHE A 49 8.34 -1.88 -4.81
N SER A 50 8.76 -2.75 -5.74
CA SER A 50 10.18 -3.15 -5.88
C SER A 50 11.04 -2.13 -6.62
N ARG A 51 10.44 -1.24 -7.41
CA ARG A 51 11.16 -0.14 -8.06
C ARG A 51 11.17 1.05 -7.10
N ASN A 52 12.27 1.81 -7.06
CA ASN A 52 12.33 3.08 -6.32
C ASN A 52 11.09 3.90 -6.69
N TYR A 53 10.14 3.95 -5.76
CA TYR A 53 8.79 4.44 -5.94
C TYR A 53 8.83 5.96 -6.08
N LYS A 54 9.21 6.43 -7.28
CA LYS A 54 9.49 7.85 -7.54
C LYS A 54 8.32 8.58 -8.20
N ASP A 55 7.41 7.85 -8.85
CA ASP A 55 6.48 8.47 -9.82
C ASP A 55 5.00 8.43 -9.42
N GLY A 56 4.63 7.80 -8.30
CA GLY A 56 3.24 7.91 -7.81
C GLY A 56 2.24 7.00 -8.47
N ARG A 57 2.73 6.08 -9.26
CA ARG A 57 1.92 5.31 -10.20
C ARG A 57 2.05 3.84 -9.93
N VAL A 58 0.95 3.13 -10.15
CA VAL A 58 0.96 1.69 -10.19
C VAL A 58 1.54 1.23 -11.51
N VAL A 59 2.42 0.24 -11.43
CA VAL A 59 3.01 -0.38 -12.62
C VAL A 59 2.11 -1.54 -13.05
N LEU A 60 1.25 -1.34 -14.05
CA LEU A 60 0.40 -2.41 -14.59
C LEU A 60 1.16 -3.33 -15.55
N ASN A 61 2.16 -2.79 -16.24
CA ASN A 61 2.89 -3.47 -17.31
C ASN A 61 4.39 -3.43 -17.03
N GLY A 62 4.86 -4.38 -16.22
CA GLY A 62 6.25 -4.50 -15.79
C GLY A 62 6.87 -5.83 -16.16
N GLY A 63 7.98 -6.15 -15.48
CA GLY A 63 8.72 -7.40 -15.69
C GLY A 63 8.05 -8.62 -15.07
N PHE A 64 7.21 -8.45 -14.05
CA PHE A 64 6.53 -9.55 -13.36
C PHE A 64 5.18 -9.86 -13.98
N ILE A 65 4.42 -8.83 -14.38
CA ILE A 65 3.12 -9.02 -15.03
C ILE A 65 2.79 -7.88 -16.01
N LYS A 66 2.08 -8.23 -17.07
CA LYS A 66 1.46 -7.31 -18.03
C LYS A 66 -0.06 -7.42 -17.95
N LEU A 67 -0.70 -6.38 -17.44
CA LEU A 67 -2.16 -6.34 -17.21
C LEU A 67 -2.91 -5.58 -18.32
N GLY A 68 -2.20 -4.87 -19.18
CA GLY A 68 -2.79 -4.04 -20.24
C GLY A 68 -3.26 -2.70 -19.68
N VAL A 69 -4.45 -2.27 -20.09
CA VAL A 69 -5.07 -1.03 -19.64
C VAL A 69 -5.81 -1.23 -18.30
N PHE A 70 -5.97 -0.15 -17.54
CA PHE A 70 -6.61 -0.14 -16.22
C PHE A 70 -8.03 -0.70 -16.26
N GLU A 71 -8.78 -0.38 -17.32
CA GLU A 71 -10.15 -0.87 -17.53
C GLU A 71 -10.22 -2.41 -17.57
N ASN A 72 -9.15 -3.08 -18.04
CA ASN A 72 -9.10 -4.55 -18.08
C ASN A 72 -8.94 -5.20 -16.70
N ILE A 73 -8.58 -4.41 -15.68
CA ILE A 73 -8.38 -4.90 -14.33
C ILE A 73 -9.44 -4.40 -13.34
N LEU A 74 -10.36 -3.55 -13.77
CA LEU A 74 -11.53 -3.21 -12.98
C LEU A 74 -12.51 -4.39 -12.89
N SER A 75 -13.26 -4.46 -11.80
CA SER A 75 -14.38 -5.40 -11.72
C SER A 75 -15.56 -4.87 -12.51
N TYR A 76 -16.26 -5.77 -13.19
CA TYR A 76 -17.55 -5.49 -13.81
C TYR A 76 -18.71 -5.49 -12.80
N SER A 77 -18.44 -5.80 -11.53
CA SER A 77 -19.46 -5.90 -10.48
C SER A 77 -19.68 -4.60 -9.72
N THR A 78 -18.95 -3.53 -10.04
CA THR A 78 -19.05 -2.24 -9.33
C THR A 78 -18.94 -1.09 -10.32
N ASP A 79 -19.62 0.03 -10.05
CA ASP A 79 -19.50 1.26 -10.82
C ASP A 79 -18.30 2.14 -10.38
N SER A 80 -17.44 1.61 -9.50
CA SER A 80 -16.26 2.31 -9.01
C SER A 80 -15.11 2.20 -10.02
N ASN A 81 -14.45 3.33 -10.31
CA ASN A 81 -13.23 3.40 -11.11
C ASN A 81 -11.96 3.39 -10.25
N GLU A 82 -12.04 2.78 -9.06
CA GLU A 82 -10.96 2.72 -8.09
C GLU A 82 -10.76 1.29 -7.57
N ILE A 83 -9.50 0.86 -7.55
CA ILE A 83 -9.07 -0.40 -6.96
C ILE A 83 -8.47 -0.09 -5.60
N LEU A 84 -8.85 -0.85 -4.58
CA LEU A 84 -8.33 -0.74 -3.22
C LEU A 84 -7.64 -2.04 -2.83
N ILE A 85 -6.42 -1.92 -2.32
CA ILE A 85 -5.64 -3.06 -1.82
C ILE A 85 -5.09 -2.69 -0.45
N SER A 86 -5.23 -3.59 0.50
CA SER A 86 -4.56 -3.48 1.79
C SER A 86 -3.89 -4.79 2.19
N PHE A 87 -2.81 -4.71 2.95
CA PHE A 87 -2.12 -5.87 3.47
C PHE A 87 -1.37 -5.55 4.76
N GLU A 88 -1.19 -6.58 5.58
CA GLU A 88 -0.38 -6.51 6.78
C GLU A 88 0.98 -7.16 6.55
N LEU A 89 2.02 -6.53 7.08
CA LEU A 89 3.39 -7.00 7.07
C LEU A 89 3.86 -7.22 8.50
N PHE A 90 4.48 -8.37 8.73
CA PHE A 90 5.36 -8.56 9.88
C PHE A 90 6.81 -8.28 9.43
N PRO A 91 7.44 -7.20 9.89
CA PRO A 91 8.78 -6.85 9.48
C PRO A 91 9.77 -7.87 10.05
N GLU A 92 10.58 -8.45 9.16
CA GLU A 92 11.72 -9.28 9.57
C GLU A 92 12.98 -8.45 9.81
N ASN A 93 13.00 -7.23 9.27
CA ASN A 93 14.08 -6.27 9.38
C ASN A 93 14.41 -5.94 10.85
N GLU A 94 15.67 -6.16 11.25
CA GLU A 94 16.13 -5.92 12.62
C GLU A 94 16.00 -4.45 13.05
N PHE A 95 16.17 -3.49 12.15
CA PHE A 95 16.05 -2.07 12.47
C PHE A 95 14.62 -1.74 12.91
N LEU A 96 13.61 -2.23 12.19
CA LEU A 96 12.20 -2.01 12.55
C LEU A 96 11.86 -2.68 13.88
N LYS A 97 12.38 -3.90 14.11
CA LYS A 97 12.21 -4.62 15.39
C LYS A 97 12.88 -3.91 16.56
N LYS A 98 14.09 -3.38 16.39
CA LYS A 98 14.81 -2.58 17.41
C LYS A 98 14.03 -1.32 17.77
N ASN A 99 13.36 -0.74 16.79
CA ASN A 99 12.42 0.35 17.00
C ASN A 99 11.04 -0.13 17.53
N GLY A 100 10.88 -1.38 17.94
CA GLY A 100 9.62 -1.89 18.50
C GLY A 100 8.45 -1.96 17.51
N ILE A 101 8.69 -1.77 16.20
CA ILE A 101 7.66 -1.95 15.17
C ILE A 101 7.47 -3.45 14.97
N GLN A 102 6.29 -3.95 15.30
CA GLN A 102 5.95 -5.35 15.20
C GLN A 102 5.07 -5.66 14.01
N LYS A 103 4.26 -4.70 13.55
CA LYS A 103 3.32 -4.90 12.46
C LYS A 103 3.22 -3.61 11.66
N ILE A 104 3.08 -3.73 10.35
CA ILE A 104 2.78 -2.62 9.45
C ILE A 104 1.53 -2.98 8.67
N TYR A 105 0.52 -2.15 8.71
CA TYR A 105 -0.61 -2.17 7.80
C TYR A 105 -0.34 -1.18 6.67
N LEU A 106 -0.52 -1.60 5.43
CA LEU A 106 -0.44 -0.75 4.26
C LEU A 106 -1.74 -0.88 3.48
N GLU A 107 -2.33 0.24 3.11
CA GLU A 107 -3.45 0.34 2.20
C GLU A 107 -3.11 1.33 1.10
N PHE A 108 -3.51 1.03 -0.13
CA PHE A 108 -3.40 1.97 -1.22
C PHE A 108 -4.55 1.78 -2.18
N SER A 109 -4.97 2.88 -2.81
CA SER A 109 -5.96 2.87 -3.87
C SER A 109 -5.44 3.57 -5.10
N PHE A 110 -5.97 3.19 -6.26
CA PHE A 110 -5.55 3.73 -7.54
C PHE A 110 -6.65 3.61 -8.59
N GLY A 111 -6.64 4.54 -9.54
CA GLY A 111 -7.61 4.58 -10.63
C GLY A 111 -7.86 5.98 -11.16
N ALA A 112 -8.94 6.16 -11.91
CA ALA A 112 -9.27 7.44 -12.50
C ALA A 112 -10.11 8.28 -11.53
N ILE A 113 -9.56 9.42 -11.09
CA ILE A 113 -10.29 10.40 -10.25
C ILE A 113 -11.14 11.35 -11.10
N ASP A 114 -10.78 11.59 -12.38
CA ASP A 114 -11.54 12.45 -13.30
C ASP A 114 -11.21 12.19 -14.78
N SER A 115 -12.14 12.60 -15.65
CA SER A 115 -12.37 12.36 -17.10
C SER A 115 -11.21 12.33 -18.13
N ASP A 116 -9.94 12.41 -17.72
CA ASP A 116 -8.78 12.40 -18.63
C ASP A 116 -8.28 10.95 -18.87
N VAL A 117 -9.21 10.12 -19.37
CA VAL A 117 -9.12 8.65 -19.46
C VAL A 117 -7.92 8.18 -20.28
N ASP A 118 -7.59 8.87 -21.38
CA ASP A 118 -6.68 8.34 -22.41
C ASP A 118 -5.19 8.27 -21.98
N LYS A 119 -4.73 9.13 -21.07
CA LYS A 119 -3.29 9.18 -20.70
C LYS A 119 -2.93 8.31 -19.50
N ARG A 120 -3.92 7.85 -18.73
CA ARG A 120 -3.70 7.14 -17.45
C ARG A 120 -3.96 5.63 -17.52
N GLN A 121 -4.41 5.12 -18.68
CA GLN A 121 -4.79 3.71 -18.84
C GLN A 121 -3.69 2.72 -18.51
N TYR A 122 -2.41 3.04 -18.80
CA TYR A 122 -1.32 2.08 -18.62
C TYR A 122 -0.57 2.20 -17.30
N ASN A 123 -0.66 3.36 -16.64
CA ASN A 123 0.03 3.68 -15.38
C ASN A 123 -0.90 4.53 -14.50
N PRO A 124 -1.94 3.94 -13.89
CA PRO A 124 -2.88 4.67 -13.07
C PRO A 124 -2.14 5.26 -11.86
N GLU A 125 -2.53 6.48 -11.51
CA GLU A 125 -1.97 7.21 -10.37
C GLU A 125 -2.53 6.61 -9.07
N LEU A 126 -1.71 6.63 -8.01
CA LEU A 126 -2.22 6.31 -6.68
C LEU A 126 -3.18 7.43 -6.25
N ASN A 127 -4.38 7.03 -5.84
CA ASN A 127 -5.34 7.95 -5.27
C ASN A 127 -5.11 8.07 -3.77
N ARG A 128 -4.73 6.97 -3.11
CA ARG A 128 -4.48 6.96 -1.68
C ARG A 128 -3.34 6.04 -1.32
N VAL A 129 -2.55 6.41 -0.31
CA VAL A 129 -1.64 5.51 0.39
C VAL A 129 -1.74 5.75 1.87
N LYS A 130 -2.14 4.73 2.62
CA LYS A 130 -2.18 4.74 4.07
C LYS A 130 -1.21 3.69 4.61
N VAL A 131 -0.37 4.07 5.55
CA VAL A 131 0.50 3.14 6.27
C VAL A 131 0.30 3.35 7.75
N ILE A 132 0.22 2.27 8.51
CA ILE A 132 0.10 2.28 9.95
C ILE A 132 1.11 1.28 10.51
N ALA A 133 2.06 1.74 11.31
CA ALA A 133 2.96 0.89 12.07
C ALA A 133 2.42 0.71 13.50
N PHE A 134 2.57 -0.49 14.04
CA PHE A 134 2.15 -0.84 15.38
C PHE A 134 3.33 -1.31 16.23
N SER A 135 3.34 -0.91 17.50
CA SER A 135 4.26 -1.41 18.53
C SER A 135 3.50 -2.11 19.65
N ASN A 136 4.20 -2.97 20.38
CA ASN A 136 3.59 -3.80 21.42
C ASN A 136 3.89 -3.22 22.80
N ASN A 137 2.85 -3.11 23.63
CA ASN A 137 2.98 -2.89 25.08
C ASN A 137 2.38 -4.09 25.82
N GLY A 138 3.05 -5.23 25.75
CA GLY A 138 2.66 -6.46 26.46
C GLY A 138 1.64 -7.32 25.71
N GLY A 139 2.15 -8.32 24.97
CA GLY A 139 1.38 -9.40 24.34
C GLY A 139 0.79 -9.05 22.96
N LEU A 140 0.67 -10.05 22.07
CA LEU A 140 0.20 -9.87 20.68
C LEU A 140 -1.21 -9.27 20.56
N ALA A 141 -2.00 -9.31 21.64
CA ALA A 141 -3.36 -8.77 21.71
C ALA A 141 -3.41 -7.23 21.90
N ASN A 142 -2.31 -6.59 22.30
CA ASN A 142 -2.25 -5.16 22.63
C ASN A 142 -1.23 -4.43 21.75
N LEU A 143 -1.61 -4.17 20.50
CA LEU A 143 -0.83 -3.36 19.56
C LEU A 143 -1.28 -1.90 19.62
N ASN A 144 -0.36 -1.00 19.96
CA ASN A 144 -0.58 0.45 19.93
C ASN A 144 -0.09 1.02 18.60
N HIS A 145 -0.75 2.07 18.12
CA HIS A 145 -0.31 2.83 16.95
C HIS A 145 1.04 3.49 17.24
N LYS A 146 2.05 3.15 16.45
CA LYS A 146 3.38 3.77 16.54
C LYS A 146 3.59 4.85 15.49
N LEU A 147 3.07 4.66 14.27
CA LEU A 147 3.17 5.61 13.16
C LEU A 147 1.94 5.46 12.27
N SER A 148 1.41 6.55 11.73
CA SER A 148 0.48 6.47 10.59
C SER A 148 0.76 7.57 9.60
N PHE A 149 0.66 7.31 8.30
CA PHE A 149 0.64 8.36 7.28
C PHE A 149 -0.43 8.05 6.23
N GLU A 150 -1.01 9.09 5.63
CA GLU A 150 -2.11 8.95 4.66
C GLU A 150 -2.03 10.01 3.57
N VAL A 151 -1.86 9.60 2.31
CA VAL A 151 -1.78 10.54 1.18
C VAL A 151 -3.08 10.46 0.42
N GLU A 152 -3.76 11.58 0.16
CA GLU A 152 -4.94 11.64 -0.71
C GLU A 152 -4.65 12.41 -2.02
N LYS A 153 -5.06 11.83 -3.16
CA LYS A 153 -4.93 12.28 -4.56
C LYS A 153 -3.48 12.53 -5.03
N SER A 154 -2.87 11.58 -5.77
CA SER A 154 -1.51 11.78 -6.30
C SER A 154 -1.46 12.46 -7.68
N SER A 155 -0.70 13.55 -7.74
CA SER A 155 0.52 13.58 -8.55
C SER A 155 1.63 13.83 -7.52
N LEU A 156 2.55 12.88 -7.31
CA LEU A 156 3.44 12.84 -6.12
C LEU A 156 4.37 14.06 -5.96
N ILE A 157 3.82 15.17 -5.46
CA ILE A 157 4.54 16.35 -4.93
C ILE A 157 3.94 16.76 -3.56
N ARG A 158 2.83 16.14 -3.14
CA ARG A 158 2.13 16.46 -1.88
C ARG A 158 1.88 15.17 -1.13
N LEU A 159 2.69 14.90 -0.12
CA LEU A 159 2.61 13.70 0.72
C LEU A 159 2.24 14.20 2.10
N ASP A 160 0.98 13.99 2.47
CA ASP A 160 0.50 14.33 3.79
C ASP A 160 1.04 13.28 4.76
N LEU A 161 2.22 13.58 5.29
CA LEU A 161 2.91 12.76 6.27
C LEU A 161 2.50 13.25 7.66
N TYR A 162 2.08 12.31 8.51
CA TYR A 162 1.60 12.59 9.86
C TYR A 162 2.68 12.11 10.83
N GLY A 163 3.13 13.00 11.73
CA GLY A 163 4.13 12.69 12.74
C GLY A 163 4.29 13.84 13.74
N GLU A 164 4.89 13.55 14.90
CA GLU A 164 5.10 14.53 15.99
C GLU A 164 6.17 15.60 15.69
N ASP A 165 6.93 15.48 14.60
CA ASP A 165 8.07 16.37 14.29
C ASP A 165 8.24 16.60 12.77
N ILE A 166 7.63 17.69 12.26
CA ILE A 166 7.62 18.04 10.83
C ILE A 166 8.99 18.54 10.34
N ALA A 167 9.77 19.18 11.20
CA ALA A 167 11.00 19.89 10.82
C ALA A 167 12.14 18.97 10.31
N ASP A 168 12.14 17.70 10.71
CA ASP A 168 13.12 16.72 10.25
C ASP A 168 12.63 15.94 9.02
N LEU A 169 11.32 15.77 8.85
CA LEU A 169 10.77 15.13 7.65
C LEU A 169 10.97 15.98 6.39
N GLU A 170 10.91 17.31 6.49
CA GLU A 170 11.21 18.21 5.36
C GLU A 170 12.69 18.14 4.92
N LYS A 171 13.62 17.86 5.84
CA LYS A 171 15.04 17.69 5.51
C LYS A 171 15.33 16.36 4.82
N VAL A 172 14.65 15.30 5.23
CA VAL A 172 14.82 13.95 4.67
C VAL A 172 14.08 13.81 3.33
N TYR A 173 12.96 14.51 3.17
CA TYR A 173 12.05 14.40 2.03
C TYR A 173 11.73 15.77 1.41
N PRO A 174 12.73 16.49 0.85
CA PRO A 174 12.59 17.88 0.41
C PRO A 174 11.66 18.11 -0.79
N GLY A 175 11.10 17.05 -1.38
CA GLY A 175 10.18 17.11 -2.53
C GLY A 175 8.70 16.98 -2.16
N TYR A 176 8.35 16.98 -0.87
CA TYR A 176 7.02 16.65 -0.40
C TYR A 176 6.44 17.75 0.49
N VAL A 177 5.14 18.05 0.32
CA VAL A 177 4.39 19.04 1.11
C VAL A 177 3.58 18.33 2.20
N PHE A 178 3.77 18.72 3.46
CA PHE A 178 3.08 18.22 4.65
C PHE A 178 1.85 19.11 4.95
N THR A 179 0.61 18.58 4.92
CA THR A 179 -0.59 19.43 5.11
C THR A 179 -1.33 19.27 6.44
N GLY A 180 -0.90 18.38 7.36
CA GLY A 180 -1.60 18.24 8.64
C GLY A 180 -0.86 17.48 9.75
N VAL A 181 -1.21 17.81 11.00
CA VAL A 181 -0.83 17.10 12.22
C VAL A 181 -2.12 16.73 12.96
N SER A 182 -2.38 15.45 13.16
CA SER A 182 -3.37 15.00 14.14
C SER A 182 -2.63 14.49 15.38
N LYS A 183 -3.19 14.71 16.58
CA LYS A 183 -2.60 14.23 17.85
C LYS A 183 -2.16 12.77 17.70
N PHE A 184 -0.85 12.60 17.80
CA PHE A 184 -0.11 11.37 17.71
C PHE A 184 0.33 10.99 19.13
N ASP A 185 0.45 9.69 19.40
CA ASP A 185 1.00 9.14 20.65
C ASP A 185 2.21 8.26 20.29
N GLY A 186 3.24 8.81 19.64
CA GLY A 186 4.33 7.97 19.09
C GLY A 186 5.63 8.69 18.69
N ILE A 187 6.72 7.93 18.62
CA ILE A 187 8.09 8.41 18.35
C ILE A 187 8.45 8.19 16.86
N ILE A 188 8.97 9.24 16.22
CA ILE A 188 9.51 9.22 14.84
C ILE A 188 10.91 8.55 14.82
N PRO A 189 11.22 7.68 13.83
CA PRO A 189 12.55 7.13 13.66
C PRO A 189 13.54 8.18 13.12
N ASP A 190 14.63 8.39 13.85
CA ASP A 190 15.86 9.08 13.45
C ASP A 190 16.56 8.32 12.30
N SER A 191 16.98 9.08 11.28
CA SER A 191 17.88 8.62 10.22
C SER A 191 19.31 8.40 10.75
N TYR A 192 19.62 7.15 11.12
CA TYR A 192 21.00 6.72 11.32
C TYR A 192 21.82 6.96 10.04
N THR A 193 22.71 7.94 10.09
CA THR A 193 23.77 8.15 9.10
C THR A 193 24.90 7.19 9.47
N HIS A 194 25.09 6.11 8.71
CA HIS A 194 26.31 5.32 8.84
C HIS A 194 27.43 6.02 8.06
N LEU A 195 28.52 6.33 8.79
CA LEU A 195 29.86 6.60 8.29
C LEU A 195 30.34 5.53 7.30
#